data_AF-A0A660VAR1-F1
#
_entry.id   AF-A0A660VAR1-F1
#
_cell.length_a   1.000
_cell.length_b   1.000
_cell.length_c   1.000
_cell.angle_alpha   90.00
_cell.angle_beta   90.00
_cell.angle_gamma   90.00
#
_symmetry.space_group_name_H-M   'P 1'
#
loop_
_entity.id
_entity.type
_entity.pdbx_description
1 polymer ?
#
loop_
_entity_poly.entity_id
_entity_poly.type
_entity_poly.pdbx_seq_one_letter_code
_entity_poly.pdbx_strand_id
1 'polypeptide(L)'
;PLRIYVAAASHTLRVGDRRHMEIPLLPHETMEMYKDFGERFPGGDRYPGFTGFLATRMACYYVYRMAGIQNPLEDLDLAELHDAFTIADIQSYEDCGFRPYGEGRDFVESGDCYHTNPHTGKPGRLPTNLSGGLMGCMHAVGATGIMQVVECALHLWGRHGEIHGDPKRWEAFGKTKPDDWQDLSVKGAKRSLAISHAGVGSHVVATVLCHPNHLLKED
;
A
#
# COMPACT_ATOMS: atom_id res chain seq x y z
N PRO A 1 19.35 9.21 -7.81
CA PRO A 1 18.18 8.52 -8.41
C PRO A 1 17.58 7.59 -7.36
N LEU A 2 16.26 7.37 -7.37
CA LEU A 2 15.64 6.39 -6.47
C LEU A 2 16.05 4.98 -6.90
N ARG A 3 16.28 4.09 -5.92
CA ARG A 3 16.39 2.66 -6.16
C ARG A 3 14.98 2.08 -6.20
N ILE A 4 14.68 1.25 -7.19
CA ILE A 4 13.34 0.67 -7.38
C ILE A 4 13.46 -0.84 -7.43
N TYR A 5 12.67 -1.53 -6.61
CA TYR A 5 12.50 -2.97 -6.63
C TYR A 5 11.07 -3.27 -7.07
N VAL A 6 10.92 -4.16 -8.06
CA VAL A 6 9.60 -4.51 -8.62
C VAL A 6 9.44 -6.02 -8.58
N ALA A 7 8.33 -6.47 -8.04
CA ALA A 7 7.89 -7.86 -8.14
C ALA A 7 6.44 -7.91 -8.61
N ALA A 8 6.08 -9.01 -9.26
CA ALA A 8 4.71 -9.25 -9.67
C ALA A 8 4.30 -10.68 -9.30
N ALA A 9 3.01 -10.88 -9.09
CA ALA A 9 2.42 -12.19 -8.94
C ALA A 9 1.02 -12.22 -9.52
N SER A 10 0.51 -13.43 -9.74
CA SER A 10 -0.83 -13.65 -10.25
C SER A 10 -1.51 -14.78 -9.51
N HIS A 11 -2.85 -14.74 -9.51
CA HIS A 11 -3.69 -15.74 -8.87
C HIS A 11 -5.07 -15.80 -9.51
N THR A 12 -5.67 -16.99 -9.55
CA THR A 12 -7.07 -17.15 -9.94
C THR A 12 -7.99 -16.76 -8.79
N LEU A 13 -8.94 -15.87 -9.02
CA LEU A 13 -9.89 -15.42 -8.00
C LEU A 13 -11.19 -16.22 -8.02
N ARG A 14 -11.37 -17.14 -8.97
CA ARG A 14 -12.50 -18.07 -8.96
C ARG A 14 -12.35 -19.00 -7.77
N VAL A 15 -13.25 -18.87 -6.80
CA VAL A 15 -13.17 -19.56 -5.50
C VAL A 15 -12.92 -21.06 -5.61
N GLY A 16 -13.58 -21.74 -6.57
CA GLY A 16 -13.40 -23.18 -6.80
C GLY A 16 -12.03 -23.58 -7.36
N ASP A 17 -11.28 -22.65 -7.94
CA ASP A 17 -9.97 -22.90 -8.54
C ASP A 17 -8.80 -22.52 -7.59
N ARG A 18 -9.11 -21.92 -6.43
CA ARG A 18 -8.10 -21.52 -5.43
C ARG A 18 -7.62 -22.75 -4.68
N ARG A 19 -6.37 -23.16 -4.91
CA ARG A 19 -5.73 -24.28 -4.18
C ARG A 19 -5.45 -23.88 -2.74
N HIS A 20 -5.68 -24.82 -1.82
CA HIS A 20 -5.32 -24.62 -0.43
C HIS A 20 -3.80 -24.52 -0.31
N MET A 21 -3.31 -23.62 0.53
CA MET A 21 -1.91 -23.53 0.91
C MET A 21 -1.77 -22.85 2.26
N GLU A 22 -0.58 -22.95 2.84
CA GLU A 22 -0.21 -22.15 4.01
C GLU A 22 -0.13 -20.66 3.65
N ILE A 23 -0.34 -19.80 4.64
CA ILE A 23 -0.20 -18.36 4.47
C ILE A 23 1.28 -18.05 4.18
N PRO A 24 1.62 -17.41 3.05
CA PRO A 24 2.98 -16.94 2.80
C PRO A 24 3.31 -15.84 3.80
N LEU A 25 4.10 -16.18 4.82
CA LEU A 25 4.49 -15.23 5.84
C LEU A 25 5.43 -14.15 5.26
N LEU A 26 5.06 -12.91 5.50
CA LEU A 26 5.92 -11.75 5.31
C LEU A 26 6.95 -11.69 6.45
N PRO A 27 8.07 -10.95 6.30
CA PRO A 27 9.25 -11.20 7.14
C PRO A 27 9.07 -10.95 8.65
N HIS A 28 8.11 -10.12 9.05
CA HIS A 28 7.78 -9.84 10.46
C HIS A 28 6.63 -10.72 11.00
N GLU A 29 5.99 -11.52 10.15
CA GLU A 29 4.83 -12.33 10.54
C GLU A 29 5.27 -13.70 11.05
N THR A 30 4.48 -14.26 11.97
CA THR A 30 4.67 -15.62 12.49
C THR A 30 3.36 -16.41 12.39
N MET A 31 3.44 -17.73 12.34
CA MET A 31 2.23 -18.57 12.35
C MET A 31 1.36 -18.36 13.60
N GLU A 32 1.96 -17.93 14.71
CA GLU A 32 1.24 -17.64 15.95
C GLU A 32 0.18 -16.54 15.78
N MET A 33 0.43 -15.58 14.88
CA MET A 33 -0.53 -14.50 14.55
C MET A 33 -1.81 -15.02 13.88
N TYR A 34 -1.80 -16.26 13.37
CA TYR A 34 -2.91 -16.86 12.62
C TYR A 34 -3.45 -18.14 13.26
N LYS A 35 -2.98 -18.52 14.45
CA LYS A 35 -3.34 -19.82 15.07
C LYS A 35 -4.84 -20.01 15.29
N ASP A 36 -5.54 -18.92 15.58
CA ASP A 36 -6.97 -18.88 15.90
C ASP A 36 -7.77 -18.21 14.79
N PHE A 37 -7.16 -18.00 13.62
CA PHE A 37 -7.78 -17.24 12.53
C PHE A 37 -9.10 -17.86 12.07
N GLY A 38 -9.16 -19.19 11.90
CA GLY A 38 -10.39 -19.90 11.56
C GLY A 38 -11.45 -19.92 12.66
N GLU A 39 -11.06 -19.76 13.93
CA GLU A 39 -11.98 -19.65 15.06
C GLU A 39 -12.59 -18.25 15.14
N ARG A 40 -11.76 -17.22 14.93
CA ARG A 40 -12.17 -15.81 14.92
C ARG A 40 -12.99 -15.45 13.69
N PHE A 41 -12.68 -16.06 12.54
CA PHE A 41 -13.30 -15.79 11.26
C PHE A 41 -13.70 -17.11 10.58
N PRO A 42 -15.00 -17.47 10.57
CA PRO A 42 -15.47 -18.68 9.92
C PRO A 42 -15.02 -18.77 8.45
N GLY A 43 -14.33 -19.87 8.10
CA GLY A 43 -13.73 -20.08 6.78
C GLY A 43 -12.29 -19.58 6.65
N GLY A 44 -11.72 -18.99 7.71
CA GLY A 44 -10.32 -18.57 7.80
C GLY A 44 -9.31 -19.72 7.96
N ASP A 45 -9.79 -20.92 8.29
CA ASP A 45 -9.00 -22.16 8.30
C ASP A 45 -8.45 -22.52 6.91
N ARG A 46 -9.06 -21.98 5.84
CA ARG A 46 -8.62 -22.14 4.46
C ARG A 46 -7.95 -20.88 3.92
N TYR A 47 -6.66 -20.98 3.60
CA TYR A 47 -5.96 -19.99 2.80
C TYR A 47 -5.69 -20.49 1.35
N PRO A 48 -5.76 -19.60 0.34
CA PRO A 48 -6.22 -18.22 0.43
C PRO A 48 -7.75 -18.13 0.53
N GLY A 49 -8.22 -17.30 1.48
CA GLY A 49 -9.64 -17.11 1.78
C GLY A 49 -10.37 -16.23 0.76
N PHE A 50 -11.67 -15.99 0.98
CA PHE A 50 -12.50 -15.16 0.09
C PHE A 50 -12.02 -13.71 0.03
N THR A 51 -11.55 -13.18 1.16
CA THR A 51 -11.25 -11.75 1.36
C THR A 51 -9.79 -11.37 1.10
N GLY A 52 -8.95 -12.23 0.53
CA GLY A 52 -7.54 -11.89 0.25
C GLY A 52 -7.17 -11.97 -1.23
N PHE A 53 -6.25 -11.13 -1.66
CA PHE A 53 -5.57 -11.16 -2.94
C PHE A 53 -4.22 -11.86 -2.77
N LEU A 54 -4.18 -13.18 -2.99
CA LEU A 54 -2.93 -13.96 -2.93
C LEU A 54 -1.84 -13.36 -3.84
N ALA A 55 -2.21 -12.80 -4.98
CA ALA A 55 -1.28 -12.09 -5.86
C ALA A 55 -0.60 -10.90 -5.15
N THR A 56 -1.33 -10.09 -4.39
CA THR A 56 -0.75 -9.00 -3.58
C THR A 56 0.21 -9.54 -2.53
N ARG A 57 -0.22 -10.55 -1.77
CA ARG A 57 0.62 -11.20 -0.75
C ARG A 57 1.92 -11.73 -1.33
N MET A 58 1.86 -12.42 -2.47
CA MET A 58 3.05 -12.97 -3.13
C MET A 58 3.94 -11.89 -3.74
N ALA A 59 3.37 -10.83 -4.33
CA ALA A 59 4.17 -9.72 -4.84
C ALA A 59 4.93 -9.01 -3.69
N CYS A 60 4.26 -8.78 -2.55
CA CYS A 60 4.88 -8.26 -1.33
C CYS A 60 5.95 -9.22 -0.77
N TYR A 61 5.67 -10.52 -0.74
CA TYR A 61 6.62 -11.56 -0.32
C TYR A 61 7.95 -11.45 -1.08
N TYR A 62 7.90 -11.30 -2.40
CA TYR A 62 9.11 -11.16 -3.21
C TYR A 62 9.77 -9.78 -3.06
N VAL A 63 9.01 -8.69 -3.22
CA VAL A 63 9.59 -7.34 -3.25
C VAL A 63 10.20 -6.94 -1.90
N TYR A 64 9.60 -7.37 -0.77
CA TYR A 64 10.15 -7.10 0.56
C TYR A 64 11.51 -7.79 0.74
N ARG A 65 11.66 -9.03 0.26
CA ARG A 65 12.94 -9.76 0.30
C ARG A 65 13.98 -9.12 -0.62
N MET A 66 13.58 -8.64 -1.78
CA MET A 66 14.46 -7.91 -2.70
C MET A 66 14.95 -6.60 -2.07
N ALA A 67 14.04 -5.81 -1.51
CA ALA A 67 14.33 -4.50 -0.95
C ALA A 67 14.95 -4.53 0.46
N GLY A 68 14.90 -5.68 1.15
CA GLY A 68 15.40 -5.83 2.51
C GLY A 68 14.41 -5.47 3.63
N ILE A 69 13.15 -5.18 3.28
CA ILE A 69 12.08 -4.89 4.24
C ILE A 69 11.91 -6.07 5.20
N GLN A 70 12.04 -5.82 6.50
CA GLN A 70 11.75 -6.78 7.57
C GLN A 70 10.35 -6.54 8.13
N ASN A 71 10.02 -5.30 8.47
CA ASN A 71 8.70 -4.92 8.96
C ASN A 71 8.19 -3.72 8.13
N PRO A 72 7.17 -3.89 7.28
CA PRO A 72 6.69 -2.80 6.42
C PRO A 72 6.21 -1.59 7.22
N LEU A 73 5.67 -1.77 8.43
CA LEU A 73 5.24 -0.66 9.29
C LEU A 73 6.41 0.11 9.93
N GLU A 74 7.62 -0.43 9.92
CA GLU A 74 8.84 0.24 10.42
C GLU A 74 9.73 0.74 9.29
N ASP A 75 9.72 0.02 8.17
CA ASP A 75 10.63 0.24 7.07
C ASP A 75 10.05 1.13 5.97
N LEU A 76 8.73 1.22 5.82
CA LEU A 76 8.06 2.09 4.84
C LEU A 76 7.56 3.36 5.53
N ASP A 77 7.60 4.49 4.80
CA ASP A 77 7.11 5.78 5.29
C ASP A 77 5.73 6.15 4.73
N LEU A 78 5.35 5.55 3.59
CA LEU A 78 4.04 5.71 2.96
C LEU A 78 3.75 4.57 1.97
N ALA A 79 2.47 4.40 1.63
CA ALA A 79 2.08 3.49 0.56
C ALA A 79 0.97 4.06 -0.35
N GLU A 80 1.03 3.71 -1.64
CA GLU A 80 -0.04 3.94 -2.62
C GLU A 80 -0.61 2.58 -3.04
N LEU A 81 -1.80 2.26 -2.57
CA LEU A 81 -2.50 0.99 -2.74
C LEU A 81 -3.57 1.09 -3.84
N HIS A 82 -4.07 -0.08 -4.28
CA HIS A 82 -5.04 -0.15 -5.37
C HIS A 82 -6.48 -0.15 -4.86
N ASP A 83 -6.92 0.98 -4.33
CA ASP A 83 -8.23 1.21 -3.71
C ASP A 83 -9.37 1.43 -4.74
N ALA A 84 -9.50 0.55 -5.73
CA ALA A 84 -10.61 0.65 -6.71
C ALA A 84 -12.01 0.58 -6.05
N PHE A 85 -12.08 -0.01 -4.87
CA PHE A 85 -13.22 -0.01 -3.96
C PHE A 85 -12.69 0.11 -2.52
N THR A 86 -13.49 0.69 -1.60
CA THR A 86 -13.09 0.83 -0.18
C THR A 86 -12.67 -0.49 0.46
N ILE A 87 -13.36 -1.58 0.14
CA ILE A 87 -13.00 -2.91 0.65
C ILE A 87 -11.65 -3.39 0.12
N ALA A 88 -11.28 -3.04 -1.12
CA ALA A 88 -10.00 -3.45 -1.70
C ALA A 88 -8.81 -2.81 -0.96
N ASP A 89 -9.00 -1.62 -0.39
CA ASP A 89 -7.99 -0.96 0.43
C ASP A 89 -7.78 -1.72 1.76
N ILE A 90 -8.88 -2.07 2.44
CA ILE A 90 -8.85 -2.88 3.67
C ILE A 90 -8.16 -4.23 3.44
N GLN A 91 -8.51 -4.93 2.35
CA GLN A 91 -7.89 -6.21 1.98
C GLN A 91 -6.40 -6.03 1.69
N SER A 92 -6.01 -4.92 1.06
CA SER A 92 -4.62 -4.61 0.75
C SER A 92 -3.78 -4.38 2.01
N TYR A 93 -4.33 -3.80 3.08
CA TYR A 93 -3.64 -3.69 4.37
C TYR A 93 -3.26 -5.05 4.93
N GLU A 94 -4.12 -6.06 4.76
CA GLU A 94 -3.86 -7.43 5.20
C GLU A 94 -2.84 -8.11 4.29
N ASP A 95 -3.06 -8.07 2.97
CA ASP A 95 -2.17 -8.73 2.01
C ASP A 95 -0.76 -8.12 1.98
N CYS A 96 -0.61 -6.81 2.23
CA CYS A 96 0.69 -6.14 2.34
C CYS A 96 1.38 -6.33 3.70
N GLY A 97 0.69 -6.93 4.68
CA GLY A 97 1.23 -7.18 6.02
C GLY A 97 1.26 -5.94 6.92
N PHE A 98 0.31 -5.02 6.77
CA PHE A 98 0.15 -3.89 7.70
C PHE A 98 -0.73 -4.29 8.89
N ARG A 99 -1.61 -5.28 8.67
CA ARG A 99 -2.37 -5.98 9.70
C ARG A 99 -2.46 -7.47 9.37
N PRO A 100 -2.66 -8.33 10.39
CA PRO A 100 -3.05 -9.71 10.15
C PRO A 100 -4.36 -9.81 9.35
N TYR A 101 -4.58 -10.95 8.69
CA TYR A 101 -5.83 -11.25 8.03
C TYR A 101 -7.03 -11.14 8.98
N GLY A 102 -8.11 -10.50 8.52
CA GLY A 102 -9.31 -10.18 9.30
C GLY A 102 -9.20 -8.93 10.19
N GLU A 103 -8.04 -8.28 10.24
CA GLU A 103 -7.79 -7.09 11.06
C GLU A 103 -7.57 -5.82 10.25
N GLY A 104 -7.74 -5.84 8.92
CA GLY A 104 -7.50 -4.66 8.06
C GLY A 104 -8.32 -3.43 8.46
N ARG A 105 -9.54 -3.62 8.99
CA ARG A 105 -10.38 -2.50 9.46
C ARG A 105 -9.71 -1.69 10.58
N ASP A 106 -8.93 -2.36 11.44
CA ASP A 106 -8.27 -1.72 12.58
C ASP A 106 -7.27 -0.67 12.10
N PHE A 107 -6.66 -0.88 10.94
CA PHE A 107 -5.71 0.07 10.37
C PHE A 107 -6.35 1.44 10.05
N VAL A 108 -7.64 1.42 9.69
CA VAL A 108 -8.45 2.63 9.49
C VAL A 108 -8.95 3.15 10.83
N GLU A 109 -9.57 2.30 11.64
CA GLU A 109 -10.21 2.72 12.91
C GLU A 109 -9.21 3.29 13.92
N SER A 110 -7.99 2.77 13.97
CA SER A 110 -6.87 3.28 14.78
C SER A 110 -6.28 4.59 14.25
N GLY A 111 -6.58 4.96 13.01
CA GLY A 111 -6.02 6.14 12.35
C GLY A 111 -4.62 5.95 11.77
N ASP A 112 -4.12 4.71 11.70
CA ASP A 112 -2.75 4.42 11.27
C ASP A 112 -2.51 4.68 9.77
N CYS A 113 -3.55 4.52 8.94
CA CYS A 113 -3.47 4.78 7.50
C CYS A 113 -3.57 6.27 7.13
N TYR A 114 -3.83 7.16 8.09
CA TYR A 114 -4.07 8.58 7.82
C TYR A 114 -2.77 9.37 7.82
N HIS A 115 -2.70 10.43 6.99
CA HIS A 115 -1.61 11.42 7.08
C HIS A 115 -1.50 12.01 8.49
N THR A 116 -2.62 12.48 9.04
CA THR A 116 -2.75 12.96 10.41
C THR A 116 -3.75 12.07 11.12
N ASN A 117 -3.28 11.29 12.09
CA ASN A 117 -4.10 10.38 12.85
C ASN A 117 -5.15 11.18 13.65
N PRO A 118 -6.46 10.90 13.47
CA PRO A 118 -7.54 11.68 14.07
C PRO A 118 -7.63 11.57 15.59
N HIS A 119 -7.07 10.52 16.19
CA HIS A 119 -7.11 10.28 17.64
C HIS A 119 -5.94 10.93 18.37
N THR A 120 -4.80 11.11 17.69
CA THR A 120 -3.55 11.56 18.33
C THR A 120 -3.04 12.90 17.82
N GLY A 121 -3.51 13.37 16.66
CA GLY A 121 -3.00 14.57 15.97
C GLY A 121 -1.57 14.42 15.45
N LYS A 122 -0.99 13.22 15.52
CA LYS A 122 0.36 12.90 15.02
C LYS A 122 0.26 12.20 13.66
N PRO A 123 1.38 12.03 12.92
CA PRO A 123 1.36 11.18 11.73
C PRO A 123 0.81 9.79 12.04
N GLY A 124 -0.01 9.25 11.14
CA GLY A 124 -0.39 7.84 11.19
C GLY A 124 0.83 6.93 11.04
N ARG A 125 0.69 5.66 11.41
CA ARG A 125 1.81 4.72 11.41
C ARG A 125 2.42 4.53 10.04
N LEU A 126 1.59 4.38 9.01
CA LEU A 126 2.01 4.27 7.62
C LEU A 126 0.89 4.87 6.76
N PRO A 127 0.95 6.18 6.46
CA PRO A 127 -0.07 6.86 5.67
C PRO A 127 -0.23 6.23 4.29
N THR A 128 -1.48 6.03 3.86
CA THR A 128 -1.81 5.39 2.58
C THR A 128 -2.64 6.29 1.67
N ASN A 129 -2.41 6.18 0.36
CA ASN A 129 -3.19 6.85 -0.69
C ASN A 129 -3.27 8.38 -0.49
N LEU A 130 -2.14 9.01 -0.16
CA LEU A 130 -2.06 10.47 0.05
C LEU A 130 -2.36 11.26 -1.22
N SER A 131 -2.19 10.63 -2.39
CA SER A 131 -2.65 11.14 -3.67
C SER A 131 -4.17 11.39 -3.70
N GLY A 132 -4.93 10.70 -2.85
CA GLY A 132 -6.38 10.54 -2.93
C GLY A 132 -6.79 9.15 -3.41
N GLY A 133 -5.82 8.32 -3.83
CA GLY A 133 -6.07 6.98 -4.33
C GLY A 133 -6.89 6.97 -5.63
N LEU A 134 -7.28 5.79 -6.06
CA LEU A 134 -8.14 5.58 -7.22
C LEU A 134 -9.54 6.17 -6.98
N MET A 135 -10.01 6.17 -5.73
CA MET A 135 -11.31 6.74 -5.37
C MET A 135 -11.35 8.27 -5.54
N GLY A 136 -10.28 8.96 -5.11
CA GLY A 136 -10.19 10.42 -5.17
C GLY A 136 -9.69 10.97 -6.52
N CYS A 137 -8.74 10.28 -7.17
CA CYS A 137 -8.12 10.74 -8.42
C CYS A 137 -8.78 10.18 -9.69
N MET A 138 -9.78 9.31 -9.56
CA MET A 138 -10.30 8.40 -10.60
C MET A 138 -9.33 7.27 -10.99
N HIS A 139 -9.90 6.22 -11.59
CA HIS A 139 -9.18 5.01 -11.96
C HIS A 139 -9.00 4.88 -13.48
N ALA A 140 -7.98 5.55 -14.02
CA ALA A 140 -7.52 5.33 -15.38
C ALA A 140 -6.63 4.07 -15.43
N VAL A 141 -7.25 2.91 -15.71
CA VAL A 141 -6.69 1.55 -15.52
C VAL A 141 -5.19 1.42 -15.82
N GLY A 142 -4.74 1.79 -17.03
CA GLY A 142 -3.33 1.65 -17.43
C GLY A 142 -2.38 2.70 -16.84
N ALA A 143 -2.91 3.84 -16.39
CA ALA A 143 -2.13 4.97 -15.87
C ALA A 143 -2.01 4.95 -14.33
N THR A 144 -2.95 4.32 -13.62
CA THR A 144 -2.97 4.28 -12.16
C THR A 144 -1.65 3.77 -11.55
N GLY A 145 -1.10 2.65 -12.02
CA GLY A 145 0.17 2.13 -11.49
C GLY A 145 1.35 3.08 -11.67
N ILE A 146 1.36 3.85 -12.76
CA ILE A 146 2.38 4.88 -13.01
C ILE A 146 2.20 6.04 -12.05
N MET A 147 0.96 6.52 -11.89
CA MET A 147 0.62 7.59 -10.95
C MET A 147 1.06 7.23 -9.51
N GLN A 148 0.74 6.02 -9.03
CA GLN A 148 1.12 5.57 -7.69
C GLN A 148 2.65 5.63 -7.47
N VAL A 149 3.43 5.15 -8.44
CA VAL A 149 4.90 5.19 -8.39
C VAL A 149 5.43 6.63 -8.42
N VAL A 150 4.82 7.50 -9.23
CA VAL A 150 5.20 8.92 -9.31
C VAL A 150 4.90 9.64 -7.99
N GLU A 151 3.73 9.45 -7.40
CA GLU A 151 3.35 10.07 -6.13
C GLU A 151 4.29 9.65 -4.99
N CYS A 152 4.56 8.34 -4.89
CA CYS A 152 5.61 7.81 -4.03
C CYS A 152 6.97 8.51 -4.26
N ALA A 153 7.41 8.65 -5.51
CA ALA A 153 8.69 9.30 -5.83
C ALA A 153 8.71 10.78 -5.43
N LEU A 154 7.60 11.51 -5.60
CA LEU A 154 7.48 12.91 -5.19
C LEU A 154 7.66 13.09 -3.68
N HIS A 155 7.11 12.19 -2.87
CA HIS A 155 7.35 12.20 -1.42
C HIS A 155 8.83 11.95 -1.09
N LEU A 156 9.45 10.94 -1.69
CA LEU A 156 10.86 10.59 -1.45
C LEU A 156 11.84 11.67 -1.93
N TRP A 157 11.45 12.47 -2.93
CA TRP A 157 12.20 13.65 -3.37
C TRP A 157 11.93 14.91 -2.54
N GLY A 158 10.97 14.87 -1.61
CA GLY A 158 10.55 16.05 -0.85
C GLY A 158 9.85 17.12 -1.71
N ARG A 159 9.22 16.71 -2.82
CA ARG A 159 8.59 17.60 -3.80
C ARG A 159 7.07 17.48 -3.87
N HIS A 160 6.45 16.58 -3.12
CA HIS A 160 4.99 16.38 -3.13
C HIS A 160 4.23 17.70 -2.92
N GLY A 161 4.51 18.43 -1.83
CA GLY A 161 3.87 19.71 -1.52
C GLY A 161 4.17 20.82 -2.53
N GLU A 162 5.38 20.86 -3.09
CA GLU A 162 5.77 21.78 -4.17
C GLU A 162 4.88 21.57 -5.41
N ILE A 163 4.69 20.32 -5.79
CA ILE A 163 4.02 19.90 -7.03
C ILE A 163 2.51 20.02 -6.92
N HIS A 164 1.90 19.66 -5.80
CA HIS A 164 0.44 19.75 -5.61
C HIS A 164 0.00 21.13 -5.11
N GLY A 165 0.91 21.86 -4.47
CA GLY A 165 0.64 23.17 -3.89
C GLY A 165 0.83 24.36 -4.84
N ASP A 166 1.42 24.19 -6.02
CA ASP A 166 1.71 25.29 -6.96
C ASP A 166 0.42 25.85 -7.61
N PRO A 167 0.00 27.10 -7.30
CA PRO A 167 -1.20 27.71 -7.86
C PRO A 167 -1.23 27.73 -9.39
N LYS A 168 -0.07 27.82 -10.05
CA LYS A 168 0.02 27.87 -11.52
C LYS A 168 -0.53 26.60 -12.17
N ARG A 169 -0.44 25.45 -11.49
CA ARG A 169 -0.99 24.19 -11.98
C ARG A 169 -2.51 24.18 -11.93
N TRP A 170 -3.10 24.74 -10.87
CA TRP A 170 -4.54 24.89 -10.76
C TRP A 170 -5.05 25.81 -11.86
N GLU A 171 -4.41 26.97 -12.03
CA GLU A 171 -4.72 27.96 -13.07
C GLU A 171 -4.64 27.36 -14.49
N ALA A 172 -3.63 26.52 -14.77
CA ALA A 172 -3.45 25.87 -16.07
C ALA A 172 -4.64 24.98 -16.49
N PHE A 173 -5.42 24.49 -15.52
CA PHE A 173 -6.64 23.70 -15.76
C PHE A 173 -7.93 24.49 -15.47
N GLY A 174 -7.84 25.82 -15.33
CA GLY A 174 -8.99 26.69 -15.04
C GLY A 174 -9.58 26.47 -13.65
N LYS A 175 -8.77 26.00 -12.69
CA LYS A 175 -9.17 25.74 -11.31
C LYS A 175 -8.52 26.75 -10.36
N THR A 176 -9.15 26.98 -9.21
CA THR A 176 -8.57 27.75 -8.10
C THR A 176 -8.10 26.79 -7.03
N LYS A 177 -6.89 27.03 -6.49
CA LYS A 177 -6.39 26.27 -5.34
C LYS A 177 -7.33 26.49 -4.14
N PRO A 178 -7.78 25.42 -3.45
CA PRO A 178 -8.61 25.56 -2.25
C PRO A 178 -7.91 26.34 -1.13
N ASP A 179 -8.65 27.18 -0.42
CA ASP A 179 -8.14 27.97 0.71
C ASP A 179 -7.72 27.09 1.90
N ASP A 180 -8.36 25.93 2.03
CA ASP A 180 -8.09 24.91 3.05
C ASP A 180 -7.13 23.81 2.56
N TRP A 181 -6.43 24.03 1.45
CA TRP A 181 -5.41 23.09 0.96
C TRP A 181 -4.36 22.82 2.04
N GLN A 182 -4.01 21.55 2.21
CA GLN A 182 -2.97 21.11 3.15
C GLN A 182 -1.84 20.40 2.40
N ASP A 183 -0.61 20.65 2.84
CA ASP A 183 0.53 19.88 2.37
C ASP A 183 0.57 18.53 3.08
N LEU A 184 0.27 17.46 2.33
CA LEU A 184 0.32 16.07 2.81
C LEU A 184 1.70 15.43 2.70
N SER A 185 2.77 16.21 2.48
CA SER A 185 4.13 15.67 2.36
C SER A 185 4.58 14.94 3.63
N VAL A 186 4.82 13.63 3.51
CA VAL A 186 5.52 12.84 4.53
C VAL A 186 6.97 13.31 4.64
N LYS A 187 7.28 14.05 5.71
CA LYS A 187 8.59 14.68 5.92
C LYS A 187 9.68 13.66 6.12
N GLY A 188 10.73 13.74 5.31
CA GLY A 188 11.90 12.87 5.41
C GLY A 188 11.62 11.43 4.97
N ALA A 189 10.60 11.20 4.15
CA ALA A 189 10.29 9.89 3.59
C ALA A 189 11.50 9.29 2.86
N LYS A 190 11.81 8.05 3.20
CA LYS A 190 12.98 7.31 2.73
C LYS A 190 12.56 6.17 1.82
N ARG A 191 11.42 5.53 2.09
CA ARG A 191 10.97 4.32 1.40
C ARG A 191 9.46 4.32 1.27
N SER A 192 8.96 3.80 0.17
CA SER A 192 7.53 3.72 -0.08
C SER A 192 7.16 2.44 -0.84
N LEU A 193 5.88 2.07 -0.75
CA LEU A 193 5.31 0.95 -1.48
C LEU A 193 4.23 1.45 -2.45
N ALA A 194 4.23 0.97 -3.68
CA ALA A 194 3.12 1.12 -4.61
C ALA A 194 2.58 -0.25 -5.02
N ILE A 195 1.26 -0.44 -4.94
CA ILE A 195 0.56 -1.67 -5.33
C ILE A 195 -0.40 -1.36 -6.47
N SER A 196 -0.20 -2.02 -7.61
CA SER A 196 -1.07 -1.91 -8.78
C SER A 196 -1.72 -3.26 -9.07
N HIS A 197 -3.06 -3.30 -9.14
CA HIS A 197 -3.81 -4.49 -9.54
C HIS A 197 -4.20 -4.42 -11.03
N ALA A 198 -4.40 -5.60 -11.62
CA ALA A 198 -5.20 -5.78 -12.82
C ALA A 198 -6.51 -6.50 -12.46
N GLY A 199 -7.63 -5.96 -12.96
CA GLY A 199 -8.95 -6.41 -12.57
C GLY A 199 -9.16 -6.28 -11.06
N VAL A 200 -9.76 -7.29 -10.44
CA VAL A 200 -10.00 -7.33 -8.99
C VAL A 200 -8.87 -8.02 -8.21
N GLY A 201 -7.60 -7.77 -8.59
CA GLY A 201 -6.42 -8.32 -7.89
C GLY A 201 -5.93 -9.69 -8.39
N SER A 202 -6.22 -10.05 -9.65
CA SER A 202 -5.77 -11.33 -10.23
C SER A 202 -4.32 -11.30 -10.68
N HIS A 203 -3.81 -10.12 -11.03
CA HIS A 203 -2.40 -9.84 -11.26
C HIS A 203 -2.05 -8.58 -10.50
N VAL A 204 -0.94 -8.64 -9.77
CA VAL A 204 -0.53 -7.55 -8.89
C VAL A 204 0.95 -7.29 -9.08
N VAL A 205 1.29 -6.00 -9.21
CA VAL A 205 2.66 -5.51 -9.21
C VAL A 205 2.87 -4.74 -7.91
N ALA A 206 3.90 -5.11 -7.16
CA ALA A 206 4.36 -4.41 -5.99
C ALA A 206 5.70 -3.74 -6.29
N THR A 207 5.80 -2.45 -6.00
CA THR A 207 6.99 -1.64 -6.25
C THR A 207 7.44 -0.99 -4.96
N VAL A 208 8.67 -1.28 -4.51
CA VAL A 208 9.30 -0.56 -3.40
C VAL A 208 10.27 0.45 -3.98
N LEU A 209 10.09 1.72 -3.62
CA LEU A 209 11.00 2.80 -3.95
C LEU A 209 11.82 3.14 -2.71
N CYS A 210 13.13 3.33 -2.87
CA CYS A 210 14.03 3.72 -1.79
C CYS A 210 14.88 4.92 -2.20
N HIS A 211 15.02 5.87 -1.28
CA HIS A 211 16.04 6.90 -1.36
C HIS A 211 17.44 6.24 -1.33
N PRO A 212 18.37 6.61 -2.21
CA PRO A 212 19.65 5.91 -2.38
C PRO A 212 20.53 5.88 -1.12
N ASN A 213 20.36 6.85 -0.21
CA ASN A 213 21.09 6.91 1.06
C ASN A 213 20.43 6.10 2.19
N HIS A 214 19.34 5.38 1.92
CA HIS A 214 18.53 4.69 2.92
C HIS A 214 18.14 3.27 2.48
N LEU A 215 18.98 2.60 1.69
CA LEU A 215 18.79 1.20 1.31
C LEU A 215 18.90 0.30 2.55
N LEU A 216 18.08 -0.76 2.60
CA LEU A 216 18.14 -1.78 3.68
C LEU A 216 19.03 -2.96 3.33
N LYS A 217 19.37 -3.10 2.05
CA LYS A 217 20.37 -4.05 1.53
C LYS A 217 21.33 -3.30 0.63
N GLU A 218 22.60 -3.60 0.79
CA GLU A 218 23.64 -3.27 -0.19
C GLU A 218 23.63 -4.35 -1.28
N ASP A 219 23.93 -3.95 -2.52
CA ASP A 219 24.04 -4.87 -3.67
C ASP A 219 25.32 -5.71 -3.60
#